data_AF-A0A369ANR3-F1
#
_entry.id   AF-A0A369ANR3-F1
#
_cell.length_a   1.000
_cell.length_b   1.000
_cell.length_c   1.000
_cell.angle_alpha   90.00
_cell.angle_beta   90.00
_cell.angle_gamma   90.00
#
_symmetry.space_group_name_H-M   'P 1'
#
loop_
_entity.id
_entity.type
_entity.pdbx_description
1 polymer ?
#
loop_
_entity_poly.entity_id
_entity_poly.type
_entity_poly.pdbx_seq_one_letter_code
_entity_poly.pdbx_strand_id
1 'polypeptide(L)'
;MACNKSYRDMIIADGAAYFWDFNDQPAATAAPTVPTVGGVALNVFGSPSAQPFTGDTKALMLNGSSQCAGINQPLINNTNCSIEEWIKTSSKYGGIFGANNSGNNQTPTAYDKHCYLNSAGNIVFGVYSGGKRSDTSITNVCDNEHHHVVLSFSNNSTTLYIDGATEKTINYVSSDSGKYPVFGYVYASTWSGYVSPWLNGLLACPAIYNFAMTPEMAMRHYQMGMQCL
;
A
#
# COMPACT_ATOMS: atom_id res chain seq x y z
N MET A 1 13.99 22.32 -9.49
CA MET A 1 14.82 21.35 -8.75
C MET A 1 14.08 20.03 -8.74
N ALA A 2 14.74 18.94 -9.13
CA ALA A 2 14.14 17.62 -9.30
C ALA A 2 14.05 16.89 -7.95
N CYS A 3 12.84 16.74 -7.40
CA CYS A 3 12.65 16.06 -6.10
C CYS A 3 12.42 14.54 -6.24
N ASN A 4 12.06 14.04 -7.42
CA ASN A 4 11.76 12.60 -7.58
C ASN A 4 12.99 11.68 -7.39
N LYS A 5 14.21 12.17 -7.66
CA LYS A 5 15.43 11.38 -7.51
C LYS A 5 15.72 11.06 -6.04
N SER A 6 15.49 11.99 -5.10
CA SER A 6 15.89 11.77 -3.70
C SER A 6 15.03 10.72 -2.99
N TYR A 7 13.70 10.73 -3.18
CA TYR A 7 12.83 9.69 -2.59
C TYR A 7 13.11 8.33 -3.22
N ARG A 8 13.08 8.24 -4.56
CA ARG A 8 13.37 7.00 -5.28
C ARG A 8 14.73 6.43 -4.89
N ASP A 9 15.80 7.22 -4.96
CA ASP A 9 17.15 6.76 -4.66
C ASP A 9 17.27 6.26 -3.20
N MET A 10 16.57 6.90 -2.26
CA MET A 10 16.50 6.47 -0.86
C MET A 10 15.78 5.13 -0.72
N ILE A 11 14.61 4.95 -1.34
CA ILE A 11 13.86 3.69 -1.32
C ILE A 11 14.69 2.52 -1.87
N ILE A 12 15.46 2.77 -2.93
CA ILE A 12 16.39 1.78 -3.52
C ILE A 12 17.55 1.48 -2.56
N ALA A 13 18.16 2.52 -1.99
CA ALA A 13 19.30 2.39 -1.07
C ALA A 13 18.93 1.68 0.24
N ASP A 14 17.72 1.92 0.74
CA ASP A 14 17.16 1.26 1.93
C ASP A 14 16.69 -0.18 1.64
N GLY A 15 16.82 -0.66 0.41
CA GLY A 15 16.71 -2.07 0.07
C GLY A 15 15.30 -2.53 -0.27
N ALA A 16 14.47 -1.66 -0.87
CA ALA A 16 13.21 -2.10 -1.47
C ALA A 16 13.44 -3.30 -2.38
N ALA A 17 12.71 -4.39 -2.14
CA ALA A 17 12.74 -5.55 -3.03
C ALA A 17 11.99 -5.22 -4.33
N TYR A 18 10.90 -4.47 -4.21
CA TYR A 18 10.11 -3.99 -5.32
C TYR A 18 9.65 -2.55 -5.09
N PHE A 19 9.70 -1.73 -6.12
CA PHE A 19 9.27 -0.33 -6.08
C PHE A 19 8.71 0.09 -7.43
N TRP A 20 7.59 0.82 -7.41
CA TRP A 20 6.96 1.37 -8.62
C TRP A 20 6.69 2.87 -8.49
N ASP A 21 7.30 3.69 -9.34
CA ASP A 21 6.88 5.07 -9.58
C ASP A 21 6.05 5.18 -10.87
N PHE A 22 5.07 6.09 -10.93
CA PHE A 22 4.16 6.15 -12.07
C PHE A 22 4.65 7.09 -13.19
N ASN A 23 5.95 7.39 -13.22
CA ASN A 23 6.53 8.48 -14.04
C ASN A 23 6.47 8.18 -15.53
N ASP A 24 6.77 6.92 -15.88
CA ASP A 24 6.80 6.41 -17.25
C ASP A 24 5.45 5.90 -17.75
N GLN A 25 4.36 6.16 -17.01
CA GLN A 25 3.01 5.73 -17.39
C GLN A 25 2.13 6.92 -17.82
N PRO A 26 1.77 7.04 -19.10
CA PRO A 26 0.50 7.61 -19.50
C PRO A 26 -0.59 6.56 -19.26
N ALA A 27 -1.74 6.98 -18.73
CA ALA A 27 -2.91 6.14 -18.61
C ALA A 27 -3.19 5.36 -19.93
N ALA A 28 -3.50 4.07 -19.80
CA ALA A 28 -3.92 3.16 -20.86
C ALA A 28 -2.90 2.87 -21.98
N THR A 29 -2.15 1.76 -21.85
CA THR A 29 -1.94 0.72 -22.88
C THR A 29 -0.94 -0.32 -22.37
N ALA A 30 -1.00 -1.53 -22.94
CA ALA A 30 -0.36 -2.75 -22.47
C ALA A 30 1.15 -2.62 -22.16
N ALA A 31 1.53 -3.23 -21.03
CA ALA A 31 2.87 -3.40 -20.44
C ALA A 31 3.52 -2.16 -19.79
N PRO A 32 3.33 -1.95 -18.47
CA PRO A 32 3.94 -0.84 -17.77
C PRO A 32 5.20 -1.28 -17.03
N THR A 33 6.32 -1.46 -17.73
CA THR A 33 7.62 -1.49 -17.04
C THR A 33 7.92 -0.09 -16.54
N VAL A 34 7.42 0.19 -15.34
CA VAL A 34 7.98 1.18 -14.43
C VAL A 34 9.42 0.72 -14.10
N PRO A 35 10.43 1.62 -14.03
CA PRO A 35 11.77 1.23 -13.62
C PRO A 35 11.68 0.58 -12.24
N THR A 36 11.84 -0.73 -12.25
CA THR A 36 11.51 -1.63 -11.16
C THR A 36 12.78 -1.99 -10.45
N VAL A 37 12.85 -1.72 -9.14
CA VAL A 37 13.66 -2.61 -8.33
C VAL A 37 12.95 -3.97 -8.33
N GLY A 38 13.70 -5.05 -8.53
CA GLY A 38 13.16 -6.42 -8.53
C GLY A 38 12.53 -6.91 -9.83
N GLY A 39 12.40 -6.09 -10.89
CA GLY A 39 12.06 -6.53 -12.25
C GLY A 39 10.64 -7.08 -12.47
N VAL A 40 9.67 -6.77 -11.60
CA VAL A 40 8.28 -7.24 -11.71
C VAL A 40 7.34 -6.09 -12.06
N ALA A 41 6.65 -6.17 -13.21
CA ALA A 41 5.70 -5.14 -13.63
C ALA A 41 4.41 -5.16 -12.79
N LEU A 42 3.85 -3.97 -12.53
CA LEU A 42 2.59 -3.79 -11.80
C LEU A 42 1.42 -3.79 -12.80
N ASN A 43 0.43 -4.66 -12.61
CA ASN A 43 -0.77 -4.65 -13.46
C ASN A 43 -1.73 -3.58 -12.96
N VAL A 44 -2.09 -2.64 -13.83
CA VAL A 44 -3.06 -1.58 -13.52
C VAL A 44 -4.41 -1.92 -14.13
N PHE A 45 -5.46 -1.94 -13.31
CA PHE A 45 -6.82 -2.34 -13.71
C PHE A 45 -7.74 -1.13 -13.84
N GLY A 46 -8.64 -1.16 -14.83
CA GLY A 46 -9.70 -0.14 -14.99
C GLY A 46 -9.24 1.22 -15.53
N SER A 47 -8.00 1.32 -16.03
CA SER A 47 -7.44 2.52 -16.68
C SER A 47 -7.56 3.82 -15.85
N PRO A 48 -7.03 3.86 -14.61
CA PRO A 48 -6.98 5.09 -13.82
C PRO A 48 -6.18 6.17 -14.53
N SER A 49 -6.57 7.42 -14.31
CA SER A 49 -5.82 8.57 -14.81
C SER A 49 -4.56 8.78 -13.96
N ALA A 50 -3.49 9.28 -14.56
CA ALA A 50 -2.33 9.74 -13.81
C ALA A 50 -2.55 11.17 -13.31
N GLN A 51 -2.18 11.45 -12.07
CA GLN A 51 -2.22 12.78 -11.47
C GLN A 51 -0.85 13.13 -10.89
N PRO A 52 -0.53 14.43 -10.72
CA PRO A 52 0.67 14.82 -9.99
C PRO A 52 0.65 14.26 -8.56
N PHE A 53 1.79 13.73 -8.12
CA PHE A 53 2.07 13.43 -6.72
C PHE A 53 3.06 14.46 -6.17
N THR A 54 4.31 14.38 -6.61
CA THR A 54 5.43 15.15 -6.05
C THR A 54 6.52 15.43 -7.09
N GLY A 55 6.88 16.69 -7.33
CA GLY A 55 7.81 17.03 -8.41
C GLY A 55 7.37 16.45 -9.77
N ASP A 56 8.22 15.66 -10.42
CA ASP A 56 7.89 14.94 -11.66
C ASP A 56 7.18 13.58 -11.39
N THR A 57 6.95 13.23 -10.12
CA THR A 57 6.34 11.96 -9.73
C THR A 57 4.84 11.96 -9.93
N LYS A 58 4.30 10.89 -10.50
CA LYS A 58 2.85 10.70 -10.70
C LYS A 58 2.24 9.74 -9.67
N ALA A 59 0.93 9.86 -9.49
CA ALA A 59 0.03 8.96 -8.77
C ALA A 59 -1.02 8.38 -9.72
N LEU A 60 -1.59 7.22 -9.39
CA LEU A 60 -2.84 6.73 -9.97
C LEU A 60 -4.01 7.39 -9.23
N MET A 61 -4.93 8.01 -9.97
CA MET A 61 -6.22 8.44 -9.44
C MET A 61 -7.25 7.34 -9.63
N LEU A 62 -7.67 6.74 -8.52
CA LEU A 62 -8.62 5.63 -8.47
C LEU A 62 -10.04 6.15 -8.18
N ASN A 63 -11.02 5.57 -8.87
CA ASN A 63 -12.41 6.04 -8.87
C ASN A 63 -13.32 5.49 -7.75
N GLY A 64 -12.81 4.63 -6.86
CA GLY A 64 -13.61 4.02 -5.79
C GLY A 64 -14.57 2.91 -6.23
N SER A 65 -14.42 2.33 -7.42
CA SER A 65 -15.37 1.31 -7.90
C SER A 65 -14.80 0.17 -8.74
N SER A 66 -13.72 0.37 -9.50
CA SER A 66 -13.21 -0.66 -10.43
C SER A 66 -11.71 -0.61 -10.71
N GLN A 67 -11.03 0.40 -10.17
CA GLN A 67 -9.63 0.69 -10.46
C GLN A 67 -8.73 0.33 -9.28
N CYS A 68 -7.61 -0.31 -9.58
CA CYS A 68 -6.59 -0.68 -8.62
C CYS A 68 -5.30 -1.07 -9.36
N ALA A 69 -4.29 -1.50 -8.62
CA ALA A 69 -3.08 -2.09 -9.16
C ALA A 69 -2.71 -3.39 -8.42
N GLY A 70 -2.09 -4.36 -9.09
CA GLY A 70 -1.75 -5.63 -8.44
C GLY A 70 -0.75 -6.48 -9.22
N ILE A 71 -0.24 -7.51 -8.57
CA ILE A 71 0.85 -8.35 -9.11
C ILE A 71 0.46 -9.81 -9.00
N ASN A 72 0.39 -10.49 -10.16
CA ASN A 72 0.13 -11.92 -10.22
C ASN A 72 1.38 -12.76 -9.89
N GLN A 73 2.05 -12.42 -8.78
CA GLN A 73 3.16 -13.15 -8.18
C GLN A 73 3.09 -13.05 -6.65
N PRO A 74 3.45 -14.11 -5.89
CA PRO A 74 3.39 -14.11 -4.44
C PRO A 74 4.61 -13.38 -3.83
N LEU A 75 4.58 -12.05 -3.81
CA LEU A 75 5.73 -11.22 -3.40
C LEU A 75 5.78 -10.88 -1.90
N ILE A 76 4.68 -11.09 -1.16
CA ILE A 76 4.61 -10.73 0.26
C ILE A 76 4.91 -11.95 1.15
N ASN A 77 5.86 -11.81 2.08
CA ASN A 77 6.12 -12.82 3.11
C ASN A 77 5.23 -12.61 4.35
N ASN A 78 5.01 -13.67 5.14
CA ASN A 78 4.20 -13.58 6.35
C ASN A 78 4.91 -12.90 7.52
N THR A 79 6.24 -12.95 7.52
CA THR A 79 7.12 -12.33 8.51
C THR A 79 8.32 -11.72 7.80
N ASN A 80 9.01 -10.80 8.49
CA ASN A 80 10.15 -10.04 7.98
C ASN A 80 9.87 -9.46 6.60
N CYS A 81 8.76 -8.74 6.49
CA CYS A 81 8.31 -8.10 5.26
C CYS A 81 7.69 -6.76 5.59
N SER A 82 7.70 -5.81 4.65
CA SER A 82 6.92 -4.59 4.76
C SER A 82 6.29 -4.23 3.43
N ILE A 83 5.15 -3.55 3.50
CA ILE A 83 4.46 -2.95 2.34
C ILE A 83 4.28 -1.49 2.67
N GLU A 84 4.55 -0.60 1.71
CA GLU A 84 4.23 0.81 1.84
C GLU A 84 3.56 1.36 0.57
N GLU A 85 2.82 2.45 0.74
CA GLU A 85 2.40 3.33 -0.34
C GLU A 85 2.05 4.73 0.19
N TRP A 86 1.89 5.68 -0.72
CA TRP A 86 1.30 6.99 -0.42
C TRP A 86 -0.14 7.04 -0.92
N ILE A 87 -1.03 7.59 -0.08
CA ILE A 87 -2.44 7.82 -0.43
C ILE A 87 -2.84 9.27 -0.27
N LYS A 88 -3.90 9.69 -0.98
CA LYS A 88 -4.64 10.94 -0.72
C LYS A 88 -6.12 10.70 -0.97
N THR A 89 -6.97 10.95 0.02
CA THR A 89 -8.41 10.70 -0.12
C THR A 89 -9.26 11.55 0.82
N SER A 90 -10.49 11.81 0.43
CA SER A 90 -11.57 12.30 1.30
C SER A 90 -12.65 11.23 1.56
N SER A 91 -12.49 10.03 1.00
CA SER A 91 -13.44 8.91 1.12
C SER A 91 -13.24 8.20 2.45
N LYS A 92 -14.30 8.02 3.23
CA LYS A 92 -14.27 7.30 4.53
C LYS A 92 -14.44 5.79 4.37
N TYR A 93 -13.88 5.23 3.31
CA TYR A 93 -13.83 3.79 3.03
C TYR A 93 -12.99 3.54 1.77
N GLY A 94 -12.48 2.33 1.66
CA GLY A 94 -11.70 1.84 0.52
C GLY A 94 -10.48 1.03 0.97
N GLY A 95 -10.04 0.11 0.12
CA GLY A 95 -8.83 -0.68 0.36
C GLY A 95 -7.58 0.08 -0.01
N ILE A 96 -6.61 0.17 0.90
CA ILE A 96 -5.31 0.81 0.70
C ILE A 96 -4.41 -0.23 0.03
N PHE A 97 -4.01 -1.27 0.78
CA PHE A 97 -3.34 -2.43 0.19
C PHE A 97 -3.64 -3.71 0.97
N GLY A 98 -3.37 -4.84 0.33
CA GLY A 98 -3.39 -6.14 0.99
C GLY A 98 -2.80 -7.24 0.11
N ALA A 99 -2.99 -8.48 0.55
CA ALA A 99 -2.60 -9.65 -0.21
C ALA A 99 -3.81 -10.52 -0.52
N ASN A 100 -3.84 -11.10 -1.72
CA ASN A 100 -4.79 -12.16 -2.06
C ASN A 100 -4.07 -13.32 -2.79
N ASN A 101 -4.82 -14.19 -3.47
CA ASN A 101 -4.31 -15.39 -4.14
C ASN A 101 -4.08 -15.24 -5.65
N SER A 102 -4.23 -14.04 -6.22
CA SER A 102 -4.17 -13.81 -7.67
C SER A 102 -3.58 -12.47 -8.10
N GLY A 103 -3.41 -11.52 -7.17
CA GLY A 103 -2.89 -10.19 -7.47
C GLY A 103 -3.81 -9.36 -8.35
N ASN A 104 -5.12 -9.65 -8.33
CA ASN A 104 -6.13 -8.98 -9.12
C ASN A 104 -7.31 -8.52 -8.26
N ASN A 105 -8.30 -7.88 -8.90
CA ASN A 105 -9.48 -7.30 -8.27
C ASN A 105 -10.73 -8.20 -8.34
N GLN A 106 -10.55 -9.50 -8.53
CA GLN A 106 -11.64 -10.47 -8.44
C GLN A 106 -11.82 -10.93 -6.99
N THR A 107 -13.02 -11.42 -6.67
CA THR A 107 -13.29 -12.01 -5.35
C THR A 107 -12.30 -13.15 -5.08
N PRO A 108 -11.42 -13.01 -4.08
CA PRO A 108 -10.39 -14.00 -3.82
C PRO A 108 -10.90 -15.16 -2.97
N THR A 109 -10.23 -16.30 -3.07
CA THR A 109 -10.47 -17.46 -2.19
C THR A 109 -9.56 -17.47 -0.96
N ALA A 110 -8.45 -16.72 -1.01
CA ALA A 110 -7.59 -16.43 0.15
C ALA A 110 -7.14 -14.96 0.11
N TYR A 111 -7.23 -14.28 1.25
CA TYR A 111 -6.98 -12.85 1.38
C TYR A 111 -6.52 -12.54 2.79
N ASP A 112 -5.48 -11.71 2.91
CA ASP A 112 -4.87 -11.40 4.19
C ASP A 112 -4.07 -10.08 4.14
N LYS A 113 -3.42 -9.72 5.26
CA LYS A 113 -2.47 -8.59 5.37
C LYS A 113 -3.13 -7.28 4.97
N HIS A 114 -4.34 -7.08 5.48
CA HIS A 114 -5.24 -6.00 5.10
C HIS A 114 -4.80 -4.66 5.65
N CYS A 115 -4.99 -3.62 4.85
CA CYS A 115 -4.94 -2.21 5.22
C CYS A 115 -6.06 -1.49 4.47
N TYR A 116 -7.07 -0.96 5.16
CA TYR A 116 -8.24 -0.32 4.55
C TYR A 116 -8.86 0.74 5.45
N LEU A 117 -9.68 1.63 4.86
CA LEU A 117 -10.35 2.70 5.59
C LEU A 117 -11.68 2.23 6.18
N ASN A 118 -11.94 2.63 7.41
CA ASN A 118 -13.27 2.54 8.02
C ASN A 118 -14.08 3.83 7.84
N SER A 119 -15.36 3.79 8.22
CA SER A 119 -16.30 4.91 8.13
C SER A 119 -15.96 6.14 8.97
N ALA A 120 -15.01 6.04 9.92
CA ALA A 120 -14.49 7.17 10.67
C ALA A 120 -13.36 7.90 9.91
N GLY A 121 -12.76 7.26 8.90
CA GLY A 121 -11.60 7.75 8.16
C GLY A 121 -10.25 7.31 8.75
N ASN A 122 -10.27 6.33 9.67
CA ASN A 122 -9.07 5.69 10.20
C ASN A 122 -8.72 4.44 9.39
N ILE A 123 -7.46 4.05 9.43
CA ILE A 123 -6.97 2.83 8.81
C ILE A 123 -7.20 1.66 9.77
N VAL A 124 -7.91 0.63 9.30
CA VAL A 124 -7.94 -0.69 9.90
C VAL A 124 -6.89 -1.55 9.21
N PHE A 125 -6.04 -2.19 9.99
CA PHE A 125 -5.10 -3.17 9.48
C PHE A 125 -5.26 -4.50 10.20
N GLY A 126 -4.84 -5.60 9.58
CA GLY A 126 -4.90 -6.89 10.24
C GLY A 126 -4.35 -8.06 9.44
N VAL A 127 -4.17 -9.16 10.18
CA VAL A 127 -3.71 -10.44 9.65
C VAL A 127 -4.56 -11.59 10.18
N TYR A 128 -4.73 -12.63 9.37
CA TYR A 128 -5.36 -13.87 9.79
C TYR A 128 -4.31 -14.74 10.50
N SER A 129 -4.53 -15.01 11.78
CA SER A 129 -3.65 -15.80 12.64
C SER A 129 -4.49 -16.66 13.59
N GLY A 130 -4.92 -17.83 13.10
CA GLY A 130 -5.93 -18.67 13.76
C GLY A 130 -7.29 -17.97 13.96
N GLY A 131 -7.53 -16.89 13.21
CA GLY A 131 -8.64 -15.95 13.38
C GLY A 131 -8.24 -14.54 12.95
N LYS A 132 -9.22 -13.66 12.77
CA LYS A 132 -8.98 -12.26 12.37
C LYS A 132 -8.36 -11.48 13.52
N ARG A 133 -7.16 -10.94 13.30
CA ARG A 133 -6.45 -10.08 14.25
C ARG A 133 -6.27 -8.72 13.60
N SER A 134 -6.94 -7.71 14.12
CA SER A 134 -6.92 -6.36 13.56
C SER A 134 -6.92 -5.31 14.65
N ASP A 135 -6.41 -4.14 14.31
CA ASP A 135 -6.53 -2.93 15.12
C ASP A 135 -6.76 -1.72 14.19
N THR A 136 -7.13 -0.57 14.77
CA THR A 136 -7.47 0.66 14.05
C THR A 136 -6.54 1.79 14.46
N SER A 137 -6.04 2.54 13.47
CA SER A 137 -5.22 3.74 13.69
C SER A 137 -5.96 4.80 14.50
N ILE A 138 -5.20 5.72 15.08
CA ILE A 138 -5.74 6.91 15.74
C ILE A 138 -5.84 8.03 14.70
N THR A 139 -4.84 8.15 13.83
CA THR A 139 -4.79 9.17 12.78
C THR A 139 -5.90 8.94 11.76
N ASN A 140 -6.61 10.02 11.44
CA ASN A 140 -7.59 10.08 10.36
C ASN A 140 -6.85 10.53 9.10
N VAL A 141 -6.98 9.77 8.01
CA VAL A 141 -6.26 10.01 6.75
C VAL A 141 -7.20 10.43 5.62
N CYS A 142 -8.46 10.73 5.95
CA CYS A 142 -9.51 11.12 5.02
C CYS A 142 -9.71 12.64 5.00
N ASP A 143 -8.62 13.39 5.09
CA ASP A 143 -8.59 14.86 5.12
C ASP A 143 -8.18 15.48 3.77
N ASN A 144 -8.02 14.66 2.73
CA ASN A 144 -7.54 15.05 1.42
C ASN A 144 -6.10 15.61 1.43
N GLU A 145 -5.26 15.16 2.35
CA GLU A 145 -3.80 15.33 2.32
C GLU A 145 -3.09 14.03 1.95
N HIS A 146 -1.79 14.13 1.63
CA HIS A 146 -0.97 12.96 1.33
C HIS A 146 -0.50 12.30 2.62
N HIS A 147 -0.76 11.00 2.75
CA HIS A 147 -0.32 10.19 3.88
C HIS A 147 0.57 9.05 3.41
N HIS A 148 1.67 8.82 4.14
CA HIS A 148 2.54 7.66 3.94
C HIS A 148 2.06 6.54 4.85
N VAL A 149 1.75 5.38 4.28
CA VAL A 149 1.21 4.24 5.01
C VAL A 149 2.16 3.06 4.86
N VAL A 150 2.60 2.48 5.99
CA VAL A 150 3.44 1.28 6.02
C VAL A 150 2.81 0.22 6.89
N LEU A 151 2.76 -1.02 6.40
CA LEU A 151 2.47 -2.18 7.21
C LEU A 151 3.70 -3.09 7.29
N SER A 152 4.26 -3.21 8.49
CA SER A 152 5.50 -3.94 8.77
C SER A 152 5.22 -5.21 9.55
N PHE A 153 5.69 -6.34 9.04
CA PHE A 153 5.56 -7.67 9.62
C PHE A 153 6.91 -8.11 10.17
N SER A 154 7.08 -8.08 11.49
CA SER A 154 8.23 -8.68 12.17
C SER A 154 8.05 -10.21 12.29
N ASN A 155 8.91 -10.89 13.06
CA ASN A 155 8.71 -12.31 13.34
C ASN A 155 7.44 -12.59 14.16
N ASN A 156 7.02 -11.65 15.00
CA ASN A 156 5.96 -11.89 16.00
C ASN A 156 4.87 -10.80 16.03
N SER A 157 5.02 -9.72 15.25
CA SER A 157 4.10 -8.60 15.28
C SER A 157 3.86 -8.01 13.91
N THR A 158 2.70 -7.39 13.77
CA THR A 158 2.34 -6.54 12.63
C THR A 158 2.16 -5.11 13.16
N THR A 159 2.88 -4.15 12.60
CA THR A 159 2.86 -2.75 13.01
C THR A 159 2.44 -1.86 11.85
N LEU A 160 1.46 -0.98 12.11
CA LEU A 160 1.04 0.07 11.20
C LEU A 160 1.81 1.35 11.54
N TYR A 161 2.42 1.94 10.52
CA TYR A 161 2.94 3.30 10.56
C TYR A 161 2.12 4.20 9.63
N ILE A 162 1.80 5.40 10.11
CA ILE A 162 1.23 6.48 9.30
C ILE A 162 2.13 7.69 9.49
N ASP A 163 2.54 8.30 8.38
CA ASP A 163 3.39 9.50 8.36
C ASP A 163 4.66 9.34 9.22
N GLY A 164 5.24 8.14 9.16
CA GLY A 164 6.43 7.75 9.91
C GLY A 164 6.20 7.46 11.39
N ALA A 165 5.04 7.79 11.96
CA ALA A 165 4.71 7.52 13.35
C ALA A 165 4.17 6.09 13.53
N THR A 166 4.49 5.45 14.65
CA THR A 166 3.85 4.18 15.02
C THR A 166 2.42 4.44 15.48
N GLU A 167 1.44 3.92 14.76
CA GLU A 167 0.03 4.06 15.12
C GLU A 167 -0.40 2.96 16.08
N LYS A 168 -0.18 1.71 15.68
CA LYS A 168 -0.64 0.51 16.38
C LYS A 168 0.22 -0.70 16.04
N THR A 169 0.33 -1.62 17.00
CA THR A 169 0.97 -2.91 16.83
C THR A 169 0.05 -4.02 17.35
N ILE A 170 -0.14 -5.07 16.56
CA ILE A 170 -0.72 -6.33 17.01
C ILE A 170 0.39 -7.39 17.12
N ASN A 171 0.38 -8.18 18.21
CA ASN A 171 1.35 -9.26 18.42
C ASN A 171 0.96 -10.55 17.69
N TYR A 172 0.67 -10.40 16.40
CA TYR A 172 0.29 -11.49 15.50
C TYR A 172 0.91 -11.26 14.12
N VAL A 173 1.22 -12.36 13.46
CA VAL A 173 1.64 -12.42 12.05
C VAL A 173 0.72 -13.36 11.30
N SER A 174 0.67 -13.17 9.98
CA SER A 174 -0.17 -13.98 9.09
C SER A 174 0.19 -15.46 9.15
N SER A 175 -0.82 -16.31 9.29
CA SER A 175 -0.74 -17.76 9.09
C SER A 175 -1.39 -18.20 7.77
N ASP A 176 -1.81 -17.25 6.92
CA ASP A 176 -2.52 -17.51 5.66
C ASP A 176 -1.55 -17.53 4.45
N SER A 177 -2.09 -18.02 3.33
CA SER A 177 -1.50 -18.19 2.01
C SER A 177 -1.62 -16.97 1.09
N GLY A 178 -2.43 -15.95 1.44
CA GLY A 178 -2.53 -14.70 0.69
C GLY A 178 -1.18 -13.98 0.64
N LYS A 179 -0.55 -13.95 -0.54
CA LYS A 179 0.81 -13.41 -0.76
C LYS A 179 0.95 -12.52 -2.00
N TYR A 180 -0.11 -12.40 -2.80
CA TYR A 180 -0.11 -11.63 -4.04
C TYR A 180 -0.55 -10.20 -3.74
N PRO A 181 0.33 -9.18 -3.86
CA PRO A 181 0.01 -7.82 -3.47
C PRO A 181 -1.04 -7.20 -4.40
N VAL A 182 -1.96 -6.45 -3.80
CA VAL A 182 -2.91 -5.57 -4.49
C VAL A 182 -2.95 -4.24 -3.75
N PHE A 183 -2.94 -3.15 -4.51
CA PHE A 183 -2.90 -1.75 -4.08
C PHE A 183 -4.14 -1.04 -4.61
N GLY A 184 -4.77 -0.19 -3.80
CA GLY A 184 -6.06 0.46 -4.08
C GLY A 184 -7.28 -0.49 -4.04
N TYR A 185 -7.07 -1.76 -3.66
CA TYR A 185 -8.13 -2.76 -3.53
C TYR A 185 -7.84 -3.74 -2.39
N VAL A 186 -8.82 -3.93 -1.50
CA VAL A 186 -8.75 -4.93 -0.42
C VAL A 186 -10.09 -5.63 -0.29
N TYR A 187 -10.14 -6.95 -0.49
CA TYR A 187 -11.31 -7.74 -0.15
C TYR A 187 -11.25 -8.16 1.32
N ALA A 188 -12.13 -7.59 2.17
CA ALA A 188 -12.19 -7.91 3.60
C ALA A 188 -13.64 -7.93 4.13
N SER A 189 -14.57 -8.48 3.34
CA SER A 189 -16.03 -8.43 3.56
C SER A 189 -16.54 -8.86 4.94
N THR A 190 -15.77 -9.68 5.66
CA THR A 190 -16.14 -10.19 6.97
C THR A 190 -15.29 -9.60 8.11
N TRP A 191 -14.44 -8.61 7.83
CA TRP A 191 -13.59 -7.93 8.80
C TRP A 191 -14.26 -6.66 9.34
N SER A 192 -13.88 -6.26 10.56
CA SER A 192 -14.50 -5.14 11.25
C SER A 192 -14.30 -3.82 10.52
N GLY A 193 -15.35 -3.00 10.41
CA GLY A 193 -15.26 -1.67 9.79
C GLY A 193 -15.08 -1.65 8.27
N TYR A 194 -15.09 -2.81 7.60
CA TYR A 194 -15.04 -2.90 6.15
C TYR A 194 -16.35 -2.40 5.52
N VAL A 195 -16.24 -1.60 4.45
CA VAL A 195 -17.39 -1.04 3.72
C VAL A 195 -17.29 -1.29 2.22
N SER A 196 -16.16 -0.92 1.62
CA SER A 196 -15.90 -1.05 0.17
C SER A 196 -14.46 -1.50 -0.05
N PRO A 197 -14.18 -2.33 -1.06
CA PRO A 197 -12.81 -2.75 -1.34
C PRO A 197 -12.02 -1.67 -2.06
N TRP A 198 -12.67 -0.71 -2.72
CA TRP A 198 -12.03 0.19 -3.69
C TRP A 198 -11.63 1.52 -3.07
N LEU A 199 -10.38 1.92 -3.23
CA LEU A 199 -9.94 3.28 -2.89
C LEU A 199 -10.52 4.29 -3.88
N ASN A 200 -11.06 5.39 -3.37
CA ASN A 200 -11.35 6.59 -4.13
C ASN A 200 -10.32 7.66 -3.75
N GLY A 201 -9.32 7.88 -4.58
CA GLY A 201 -8.20 8.75 -4.22
C GLY A 201 -6.93 8.48 -5.00
N LEU A 202 -5.85 9.14 -4.61
CA LEU A 202 -4.53 8.93 -5.18
C LEU A 202 -3.83 7.75 -4.52
N LEU A 203 -3.07 7.01 -5.33
CA LEU A 203 -2.13 5.99 -4.94
C LEU A 203 -0.78 6.30 -5.60
N ALA A 204 0.28 6.41 -4.83
CA ALA A 204 1.62 6.69 -5.33
C ALA A 204 2.68 5.80 -4.67
N CYS A 205 3.74 5.53 -5.44
CA CYS A 205 4.99 4.96 -4.93
C CYS A 205 4.86 3.66 -4.10
N PRO A 206 4.06 2.66 -4.51
CA PRO A 206 4.00 1.41 -3.75
C PRO A 206 5.36 0.71 -3.72
N ALA A 207 5.72 0.14 -2.57
CA ALA A 207 6.96 -0.62 -2.41
C ALA A 207 6.78 -1.82 -1.48
N ILE A 208 7.62 -2.83 -1.66
CA ILE A 208 7.67 -4.06 -0.85
C ILE A 208 9.11 -4.31 -0.43
N TYR A 209 9.29 -4.72 0.82
CA TYR A 209 10.59 -4.99 1.45
C TYR A 209 10.63 -6.41 2.01
N ASN A 210 11.78 -7.07 1.89
CA ASN A 210 12.03 -8.40 2.50
C ASN A 210 12.58 -8.29 3.93
N PHE A 211 12.19 -7.24 4.64
CA PHE A 211 12.48 -7.05 6.05
C PHE A 211 11.34 -6.27 6.72
N ALA A 212 11.26 -6.38 8.04
CA ALA A 212 10.37 -5.56 8.85
C ALA A 212 10.95 -4.14 8.98
N MET A 213 10.24 -3.15 8.48
CA MET A 213 10.64 -1.74 8.55
C MET A 213 10.62 -1.28 10.00
N THR A 214 11.69 -0.59 10.42
CA THR A 214 11.78 0.05 11.74
C THR A 214 11.08 1.40 11.75
N PRO A 215 10.72 1.94 12.94
CA PRO A 215 10.16 3.28 13.06
C PRO A 215 11.05 4.36 12.42
N GLU A 216 12.38 4.24 12.53
CA GLU A 216 13.33 5.20 11.97
C GLU A 216 13.33 5.18 10.43
N MET A 217 13.20 4.00 9.83
CA MET A 217 13.07 3.87 8.37
C MET A 217 11.74 4.45 7.90
N ALA A 218 10.63 4.12 8.56
CA ALA A 218 9.31 4.67 8.23
C ALA A 218 9.31 6.21 8.31
N MET A 219 9.88 6.77 9.38
CA MET A 219 10.02 8.22 9.54
C MET A 219 10.89 8.86 8.46
N ARG A 220 12.03 8.23 8.13
CA ARG A 220 12.91 8.72 7.06
C ARG A 220 12.19 8.69 5.70
N HIS A 221 11.46 7.62 5.40
CA HIS A 221 10.71 7.50 4.15
C HIS A 221 9.65 8.61 4.04
N TYR A 222 8.85 8.79 5.08
CA TYR A 222 7.87 9.87 5.16
C TYR A 222 8.50 11.25 4.93
N GLN A 223 9.55 11.60 5.67
CA GLN A 223 10.21 12.90 5.57
C GLN A 223 10.78 13.16 4.16
N MET A 224 11.36 12.15 3.53
CA MET A 224 11.89 12.27 2.16
C MET A 224 10.77 12.43 1.13
N GLY A 225 9.64 11.74 1.30
CA GLY A 225 8.50 11.89 0.39
C GLY A 225 7.80 13.24 0.55
N MET A 226 7.68 13.74 1.79
CA MET A 226 7.14 15.07 2.08
C MET A 226 7.95 16.21 1.48
N GLN A 227 9.29 16.08 1.41
CA GLN A 227 10.14 17.11 0.79
C GLN A 227 9.85 17.32 -0.69
N CYS A 228 9.07 16.42 -1.31
CA CYS A 228 8.73 16.46 -2.72
C CYS A 228 7.29 16.90 -3.01
N LEU A 229 6.44 17.05 -1.98
CA LEU A 229 5.06 17.56 -2.03
C LEU A 229 5.03 19.09 -2.05
#